data_AF-W4L2J6-F1
#
_entry.id   AF-W4L2J6-F1
#
_cell.length_a   1.000
_cell.length_b   1.000
_cell.length_c   1.000
_cell.angle_alpha   90.00
_cell.angle_beta   90.00
_cell.angle_gamma   90.00
#
_symmetry.space_group_name_H-M   'P 1'
#
loop_
_entity.id
_entity.type
_entity.pdbx_description
1 polymer ?
#
loop_
_entity_poly.entity_id
_entity_poly.type
_entity_poly.pdbx_seq_one_letter_code
_entity_poly.pdbx_strand_id
1 'polypeptide(L)' 'MWQERAPTIVMITNLVEGTKIKCQQYWPESGAQSYGPFQVTITDQQNWQTTPYVAC' A
#
# COMPACT_ATOMS: atom_id res chain seq x y z
N MET A 1 -12.15 -2.43 -6.06
CA MET A 1 -12.19 -1.17 -5.28
C MET A 1 -13.37 -0.30 -5.67
N TRP A 2 -13.33 0.37 -6.83
CA TRP A 2 -14.38 1.30 -7.24
C TRP A 2 -15.76 0.64 -7.41
N GLN A 3 -15.85 -0.44 -8.19
CA GLN A 3 -17.12 -1.12 -8.49
C GLN A 3 -17.70 -1.83 -7.25
N GLU A 4 -16.86 -2.55 -6.51
CA GLU A 4 -17.24 -3.32 -5.32
C GLU A 4 -17.41 -2.47 -4.04
N ARG A 5 -17.15 -1.15 -4.12
CA ARG A 5 -17.17 -0.23 -2.97
C ARG A 5 -16.38 -0.74 -1.75
N ALA A 6 -15.29 -1.46 -1.98
CA ALA A 6 -14.46 -2.01 -0.92
C ALA A 6 -13.76 -0.87 -0.15
N PRO A 7 -14.03 -0.68 1.16
CA PRO A 7 -13.47 0.44 1.92
C PRO A 7 -12.01 0.19 2.36
N THR A 8 -11.58 -1.07 2.41
CA THR A 8 -10.29 -1.48 2.95
C THR A 8 -9.64 -2.55 2.08
N ILE A 9 -8.35 -2.41 1.79
CA ILE A 9 -7.52 -3.45 1.20
C ILE A 9 -6.52 -3.93 2.25
N VAL A 10 -6.45 -5.24 2.46
CA VAL A 10 -5.43 -5.85 3.31
C VAL A 10 -4.43 -6.57 2.42
N MET A 11 -3.21 -6.05 2.34
CA MET A 11 -2.09 -6.73 1.68
C MET A 11 -1.37 -7.59 2.71
N ILE A 12 -1.37 -8.91 2.52
CA ILE A 12 -0.80 -9.89 3.47
C ILE A 12 0.65 -10.28 3.16
N THR A 13 1.21 -9.79 2.05
CA THR A 13 2.56 -10.14 1.58
C THR A 13 3.39 -8.90 1.31
N ASN A 14 4.70 -9.00 1.50
CA ASN A 14 5.63 -7.97 1.03
C ASN A 14 5.67 -7.93 -0.50
N LEU A 15 5.95 -6.75 -1.06
CA LEU A 15 6.08 -6.55 -2.51
C LEU A 15 7.20 -7.42 -3.10
N VAL A 16 8.29 -7.58 -2.35
CA VAL A 16 9.47 -8.39 -2.70
C VAL A 16 9.79 -9.35 -1.57
N GLU A 17 10.04 -10.61 -1.90
CA GLU A 17 10.64 -11.59 -0.99
C GLU A 17 11.94 -12.12 -1.62
N GLY A 18 13.08 -11.77 -1.02
CA GLY A 18 14.39 -12.09 -1.57
C GLY A 18 14.64 -11.39 -2.90
N THR A 19 14.78 -12.15 -3.99
CA THR A 19 15.01 -11.65 -5.36
C THR A 19 13.77 -11.70 -6.25
N LYS A 20 12.62 -12.16 -5.74
CA LYS A 20 11.39 -12.32 -6.52
C LYS A 20 10.37 -11.25 -6.15
N ILE A 21 9.88 -10.54 -7.15
CA ILE A 21 8.72 -9.64 -7.04
C ILE A 21 7.47 -10.50 -6.92
N LYS A 22 6.77 -10.42 -5.79
CA LYS A 22 5.50 -11.12 -5.57
C LYS A 22 4.29 -10.25 -5.89
N CYS A 23 4.40 -8.94 -5.65
CA CYS A 23 3.35 -7.98 -5.95
C CYS A 23 3.93 -6.68 -6.48
N GLN A 24 3.25 -6.08 -7.45
CA GLN A 24 3.53 -4.73 -7.90
C GLN A 24 2.78 -3.75 -7.01
N GLN A 25 3.43 -2.64 -6.68
CA GLN A 25 2.81 -1.56 -5.94
C GLN A 25 1.77 -0.87 -6.82
N TYR A 26 0.54 -0.73 -6.32
CA TYR A 26 -0.60 -0.14 -7.03
C TYR A 26 -1.12 1.15 -6.38
N TRP A 27 -0.40 1.66 -5.36
CA TRP A 27 -0.67 2.92 -4.70
C TRP A 27 0.54 3.86 -4.86
N PRO A 28 0.34 5.19 -4.83
CA PRO A 28 1.46 6.13 -4.92
C PRO A 28 2.45 5.89 -3.78
N GLU A 29 3.71 6.30 -3.91
CA GLU A 29 4.62 6.36 -2.73
C GLU A 29 4.41 7.64 -1.93
N SER A 30 4.00 8.72 -2.59
CA SER A 30 3.67 10.01 -1.98
C SER A 30 2.76 10.83 -2.89
N GLY A 31 2.00 11.75 -2.30
CA GLY A 31 1.14 12.68 -3.04
C GLY A 31 -0.01 11.98 -3.78
N ALA A 32 -0.25 12.37 -5.03
CA ALA A 32 -1.32 11.86 -5.87
C ALA A 32 -0.78 11.28 -7.18
N GLN A 33 -1.32 10.13 -7.59
CA GLN A 33 -0.97 9.47 -8.85
C GLN A 33 -2.23 9.00 -9.57
N SER A 34 -2.20 9.11 -10.90
CA SER A 34 -3.30 8.66 -11.75
C SER A 34 -3.07 7.22 -12.21
N TYR A 35 -4.07 6.37 -11.99
CA TYR A 35 -4.15 4.98 -12.40
C TYR A 35 -5.30 4.85 -13.41
N GLY A 36 -5.01 5.18 -14.67
CA GLY A 36 -6.03 5.25 -15.72
C GLY A 36 -7.08 6.33 -15.42
N PRO A 37 -8.38 5.99 -15.32
CA PRO A 37 -9.43 6.95 -14.99
C PRO A 37 -9.51 7.30 -13.49
N PHE A 38 -8.69 6.67 -12.64
CA PHE A 38 -8.73 6.86 -11.20
C PHE A 38 -7.57 7.73 -10.72
N GLN A 39 -7.84 8.71 -9.86
CA GLN A 39 -6.82 9.45 -9.14
C GLN A 39 -6.73 8.91 -7.71
N VAL A 40 -5.55 8.43 -7.32
CA VAL A 40 -5.29 7.90 -5.98
C VAL A 40 -4.36 8.86 -5.26
N THR A 41 -4.78 9.32 -4.08
CA THR A 41 -4.02 10.26 -3.25
C THR A 41 -3.73 9.61 -1.90
N ILE A 42 -2.48 9.69 -1.45
CA ILE A 42 -2.11 9.33 -0.08
C ILE A 42 -2.40 10.52 0.83
N THR A 43 -3.25 10.29 1.83
CA THR A 43 -3.55 11.29 2.86
C THR A 43 -2.71 11.08 4.12
N ASP A 44 -2.51 9.82 4.52
CA ASP A 44 -1.72 9.44 5.68
C ASP A 44 -1.07 8.08 5.43
N GLN A 45 0.14 7.89 5.96
CA GLN A 45 0.86 6.63 5.86
C GLN A 45 1.61 6.38 7.17
N GLN A 46 1.19 5.33 7.88
CA GLN A 46 1.83 4.90 9.11
C GLN A 46 2.65 3.62 8.87
N ASN A 47 3.97 3.72 8.98
CA ASN A 47 4.86 2.57 8.86
C ASN A 47 5.15 1.97 10.24
N TRP A 48 4.52 0.83 10.52
CA TRP A 48 4.71 0.09 11.78
C TRP A 48 5.93 -0.82 11.79
N GLN A 49 6.65 -0.95 10.67
CA GLN A 49 7.83 -1.82 10.58
C GLN A 49 9.10 -1.18 11.16
N THR A 50 9.12 0.13 11.40
CA THR A 50 10.32 0.87 11.85
C THR A 50 10.31 1.30 13.31
N THR A 51 9.28 0.94 14.09
CA THR A 51 9.27 1.20 15.54
C THR A 51 10.03 0.10 16.28
N PRO A 52 11.18 0.39 16.94
CA PRO A 52 11.85 -0.59 17.81
C PRO A 52 11.06 -0.91 19.10
N TYR A 53 9.85 -0.36 19.25
CA TYR A 53 8.98 -0.47 20.42
C TYR A 53 7.73 -1.33 20.15
N VAL A 54 7.90 -2.49 19.53
CA VAL A 54 6.97 -3.61 19.72
C VAL A 54 7.64 -4.67 20.59
N ALA A 55 7.93 -4.24 21.82
CA ALA A 55 8.07 -5.11 22.97
C ALA A 55 7.22 -4.47 24.08
N CYS A 56 6.43 -5.34 24.74
CA CYS A 56 5.34 -5.08 25.69
C CYS A 56 3.95 -5.04 25.06
#